data_AF-A0A9X2XWF9-F1
#
_entry.id   AF-A0A9X2XWF9-F1
#
_cell.length_a   1.000
_cell.length_b   1.000
_cell.length_c   1.000
_cell.angle_alpha   90.00
_cell.angle_beta   90.00
_cell.angle_gamma   90.00
#
_symmetry.space_group_name_H-M   'P 1'
#
loop_
_entity.id
_entity.type
_entity.pdbx_description
1 polymer ?
#
loop_
_entity_poly.entity_id
_entity_poly.type
_entity_poly.pdbx_seq_one_letter_code
_entity_poly.pdbx_strand_id
1 'polypeptide(L)'
;MKLFKKILSKFNGLQYNQEYLCLAKEKLVSPLHVYIIKNNLVLDDITSDHLFVGYSPLIFALPDKKELDTHITVCLTAKPQLPNTSIRKKEVIAQLVLQKKYRQCCEGITILYYVGLNGRHQFLSPLQQSINDIYNLLYNQRKDNVFLNSNLYKQVQIAYSLPRVISLITVGNTIQLFNLFPTDLQGPFEDHYLISLRHEGKACAQVEDAKRILLCNVDASCFSYVYQLGKNHMQPLKEKSSFLFSKVESITFNLPIPQHALKYQELELKDAFICGIHKILLFKVIHVETLNNSPSTLAHIHNYYATWRKTKQLEGNYLFR
;
A
#
# COMPACT_ATOMS: atom_id res chain seq x y z
N MET A 1 -16.53 -31.14 -2.36
CA MET A 1 -15.79 -29.87 -2.13
C MET A 1 -14.47 -29.73 -2.88
N LYS A 2 -13.54 -30.70 -2.85
CA LYS A 2 -12.20 -30.55 -3.51
C LYS A 2 -12.27 -30.40 -5.04
N LEU A 3 -13.17 -31.12 -5.71
CA LEU A 3 -13.33 -31.04 -7.17
C LEU A 3 -13.86 -29.67 -7.63
N PHE A 4 -14.89 -29.14 -6.96
CA PHE A 4 -15.45 -27.82 -7.27
C PHE A 4 -14.42 -26.70 -7.10
N LYS A 5 -13.65 -26.74 -6.00
CA LYS A 5 -12.53 -25.82 -5.77
C LYS A 5 -11.49 -25.89 -6.89
N LYS A 6 -11.13 -27.10 -7.35
CA LYS A 6 -10.18 -27.34 -8.45
C LYS A 6 -10.70 -26.80 -9.79
N ILE A 7 -11.99 -26.96 -10.05
CA ILE A 7 -12.64 -26.43 -11.26
C ILE A 7 -12.60 -24.90 -11.23
N LEU A 8 -13.09 -24.27 -10.15
CA LEU A 8 -13.08 -22.81 -10.03
C LEU A 8 -11.66 -22.24 -10.14
N SER A 9 -10.66 -22.86 -9.52
CA SER A 9 -9.27 -22.42 -9.63
C SER A 9 -8.72 -22.55 -11.05
N LYS A 10 -9.20 -23.51 -11.86
CA LYS A 10 -8.74 -23.67 -13.24
C LYS A 10 -9.29 -22.58 -14.17
N PHE A 11 -10.46 -22.03 -13.85
CA PHE A 11 -11.15 -21.03 -14.67
C PHE A 11 -11.07 -19.60 -14.10
N ASN A 12 -10.34 -19.38 -13.01
CA ASN A 12 -10.23 -18.07 -12.36
C ASN A 12 -9.43 -17.04 -13.19
N GLY A 13 -8.72 -17.48 -14.23
CA GLY A 13 -7.93 -16.62 -15.11
C GLY A 13 -6.62 -16.10 -14.53
N LEU A 14 -6.34 -16.33 -13.25
CA LEU A 14 -5.13 -15.87 -12.58
C LEU A 14 -3.91 -16.67 -13.03
N GLN A 15 -2.79 -15.98 -13.22
CA GLN A 15 -1.55 -16.56 -13.76
C GLN A 15 -0.56 -16.95 -12.66
N TYR A 16 -0.81 -16.50 -11.43
CA TYR A 16 0.09 -16.68 -10.31
C TYR A 16 -0.66 -17.26 -9.11
N ASN A 17 0.04 -18.01 -8.26
CA ASN A 17 -0.57 -18.64 -7.08
C ASN A 17 -0.62 -17.70 -5.87
N GLN A 18 0.25 -16.68 -5.84
CA GLN A 18 0.33 -15.70 -4.76
C GLN A 18 -0.66 -14.57 -5.00
N GLU A 19 -1.28 -14.04 -3.94
CA GLU A 19 -2.21 -12.90 -4.06
C GLU A 19 -1.47 -11.59 -4.35
N TYR A 20 -0.31 -11.40 -3.71
CA TYR A 20 0.57 -10.25 -3.92
C TYR A 20 1.93 -10.73 -4.43
N LEU A 21 2.39 -10.14 -5.52
CA LEU A 21 3.69 -10.43 -6.11
C LEU A 21 4.68 -9.33 -5.74
N CYS A 22 5.81 -9.72 -5.16
CA CYS A 22 6.92 -8.79 -4.90
C CYS A 22 7.62 -8.41 -6.20
N LEU A 23 8.23 -7.23 -6.22
CA LEU A 23 9.05 -6.74 -7.33
C LEU A 23 10.02 -5.65 -6.84
N ALA A 24 11.00 -5.32 -7.68
CA ALA A 24 11.82 -4.12 -7.52
C ALA A 24 11.12 -2.93 -8.19
N LYS A 25 10.71 -1.93 -7.43
CA LYS A 25 9.84 -0.84 -7.91
C LYS A 25 10.42 -0.13 -9.14
N GLU A 26 11.70 0.20 -9.10
CA GLU A 26 12.41 0.98 -10.11
C GLU A 26 12.58 0.23 -11.44
N LYS A 27 12.48 -1.11 -11.42
CA LYS A 27 12.57 -1.95 -12.61
C LYS A 27 11.20 -2.25 -13.25
N LEU A 28 10.10 -1.74 -12.69
CA LEU A 28 8.78 -1.95 -13.28
C LEU A 28 8.55 -0.98 -14.44
N VAL A 29 8.55 -1.52 -15.66
CA VAL A 29 8.33 -0.76 -16.90
C VAL A 29 6.84 -0.44 -17.08
N SER A 30 6.51 0.78 -17.52
CA SER A 30 5.14 1.21 -17.85
C SER A 30 4.13 0.94 -16.71
N PRO A 31 4.29 1.59 -15.54
CA PRO A 31 3.27 1.56 -14.50
C PRO A 31 1.97 2.23 -14.97
N LEU A 32 0.87 2.00 -14.25
CA LEU A 32 -0.38 2.72 -14.52
C LEU A 32 -0.25 4.18 -14.06
N HIS A 33 -0.97 5.05 -14.76
CA HIS A 33 -1.15 6.46 -14.41
C HIS A 33 -2.52 6.66 -13.77
N VAL A 34 -2.65 7.65 -12.89
CA VAL A 34 -3.84 7.86 -12.06
C VAL A 34 -4.36 9.28 -12.23
N TYR A 35 -5.64 9.41 -12.57
CA TYR A 35 -6.26 10.69 -12.89
C TYR A 35 -7.54 10.91 -12.10
N ILE A 36 -7.77 12.15 -11.65
CA ILE A 36 -9.10 12.60 -11.24
C ILE A 36 -9.87 13.01 -12.50
N ILE A 37 -11.08 12.48 -12.68
CA ILE A 37 -11.93 12.72 -13.85
C ILE A 37 -13.21 13.44 -13.46
N LYS A 38 -13.59 14.45 -14.24
CA LYS A 38 -14.87 15.16 -14.13
C LYS A 38 -15.49 15.27 -15.53
N ASN A 39 -16.73 14.82 -15.70
CA ASN A 39 -17.44 14.83 -16.99
C ASN A 39 -16.62 14.20 -18.14
N ASN A 40 -15.96 13.07 -17.88
CA ASN A 40 -15.02 12.38 -18.79
C ASN A 40 -13.74 13.14 -19.16
N LEU A 41 -13.49 14.33 -18.59
CA LEU A 41 -12.27 15.10 -18.79
C LEU A 41 -11.27 14.85 -17.66
N VAL A 42 -9.99 14.80 -18.00
CA VAL A 42 -8.89 14.78 -17.03
C VAL A 42 -8.86 16.11 -16.29
N LEU A 43 -9.19 16.08 -14.99
CA LEU A 43 -9.09 17.25 -14.11
C LEU A 43 -7.68 17.39 -13.54
N ASP A 44 -7.09 16.28 -13.09
CA ASP A 44 -5.76 16.28 -12.48
C ASP A 44 -5.04 14.95 -12.68
N ASP A 45 -3.71 15.01 -12.83
CA ASP A 45 -2.83 13.84 -12.76
C ASP A 45 -2.36 13.68 -11.31
N ILE A 46 -2.84 12.64 -10.65
CA ILE A 46 -2.49 12.33 -9.27
C ILE A 46 -1.56 11.12 -9.19
N THR A 47 -0.88 10.72 -10.27
CA THR A 47 -0.06 9.50 -10.31
C THR A 47 0.95 9.44 -9.17
N SER A 48 1.57 10.57 -8.81
CA SER A 48 2.50 10.70 -7.67
C SER A 48 1.87 11.27 -6.39
N ASP A 49 0.64 11.77 -6.47
CA ASP A 49 0.07 12.69 -5.49
C ASP A 49 -1.13 12.05 -4.75
N HIS A 50 -1.05 10.75 -4.48
CA HIS A 50 -2.06 10.03 -3.71
C HIS A 50 -1.40 8.92 -2.88
N LEU A 51 -1.94 8.69 -1.69
CA LEU A 51 -1.48 7.63 -0.79
C LEU A 51 -2.61 6.66 -0.49
N PHE A 52 -2.33 5.37 -0.61
CA PHE A 52 -3.25 4.32 -0.19
C PHE A 52 -2.98 3.98 1.28
N VAL A 53 -3.91 4.31 2.17
CA VAL A 53 -3.69 4.31 3.63
C VAL A 53 -4.73 3.48 4.40
N GLY A 54 -5.51 2.63 3.72
CA GLY A 54 -6.44 1.72 4.40
C GLY A 54 -7.19 0.85 3.41
N TYR A 55 -7.45 -0.41 3.77
CA TYR A 55 -8.13 -1.37 2.90
C TYR A 55 -9.49 -1.85 3.43
N SER A 56 -9.84 -1.57 4.69
CA SER A 56 -11.17 -1.82 5.24
C SER A 56 -11.63 -0.69 6.19
N PRO A 57 -12.28 0.37 5.66
CA PRO A 57 -12.64 0.57 4.25
C PRO A 57 -11.43 0.94 3.39
N LEU A 58 -11.61 1.04 2.06
CA LEU A 58 -10.61 1.61 1.17
C LEU A 58 -10.41 3.09 1.50
N ILE A 59 -9.18 3.53 1.80
CA ILE A 59 -8.88 4.92 2.14
C ILE A 59 -7.71 5.42 1.29
N PHE A 60 -7.93 6.56 0.63
CA PHE A 60 -6.88 7.33 -0.03
C PHE A 60 -6.69 8.68 0.67
N ALA A 61 -5.44 9.09 0.86
CA ALA A 61 -5.08 10.44 1.25
C ALA A 61 -4.59 11.22 0.03
N LEU A 62 -5.08 12.46 -0.10
CA LEU A 62 -4.81 13.37 -1.21
C LEU A 62 -4.49 14.76 -0.64
N PRO A 63 -3.62 15.54 -1.31
CA PRO A 63 -3.33 16.89 -0.87
C PRO A 63 -4.46 17.86 -1.18
N ASP A 64 -4.66 18.84 -0.31
CA ASP A 64 -5.63 19.93 -0.50
C ASP A 64 -5.10 20.97 -1.51
N LYS A 65 -4.79 20.53 -2.73
CA LYS A 65 -4.21 21.39 -3.77
C LYS A 65 -5.27 22.23 -4.50
N LYS A 66 -6.52 21.78 -4.49
CA LYS A 66 -7.68 22.40 -5.14
C LYS A 66 -8.92 22.02 -4.33
N GLU A 67 -9.98 22.83 -4.36
CA GLU A 67 -11.29 22.47 -3.79
C GLU A 67 -11.85 21.22 -4.48
N LEU A 68 -11.37 20.04 -4.07
CA LEU A 68 -11.82 18.78 -4.61
C LEU A 68 -13.24 18.52 -4.10
N ASP A 69 -14.08 18.10 -5.04
CA ASP A 69 -15.46 17.76 -4.81
C ASP A 69 -15.59 16.72 -3.67
N THR A 70 -16.73 16.71 -2.99
CA THR A 70 -17.05 15.70 -1.97
C THR A 70 -17.04 14.28 -2.54
N HIS A 71 -17.32 14.13 -3.84
CA HIS A 71 -17.22 12.87 -4.56
C HIS A 71 -16.30 13.04 -5.75
N ILE A 72 -15.31 12.16 -5.87
CA ILE A 72 -14.38 12.15 -7.00
C ILE A 72 -14.38 10.80 -7.68
N THR A 73 -14.15 10.81 -8.99
CA THR A 73 -13.87 9.61 -9.76
C THR A 73 -12.41 9.59 -10.12
N VAL A 74 -11.74 8.48 -9.76
CA VAL A 74 -10.34 8.24 -10.08
C VAL A 74 -10.27 7.17 -11.16
N CYS A 75 -9.54 7.42 -12.24
CA CYS A 75 -9.32 6.47 -13.33
C CYS A 75 -7.84 6.12 -13.44
N LEU A 76 -7.57 4.86 -13.77
CA LEU A 76 -6.23 4.36 -14.05
C LEU A 76 -6.10 3.99 -15.53
N THR A 77 -5.03 4.46 -16.17
CA THR A 77 -4.74 4.20 -17.59
C THR A 77 -3.31 3.69 -17.76
N ALA A 78 -3.02 3.01 -18.88
CA ALA A 78 -1.66 2.54 -19.19
C ALA A 78 -0.80 3.58 -19.93
N LYS A 79 -1.43 4.64 -20.44
CA LYS A 79 -0.76 5.71 -21.17
C LYS A 79 -1.02 7.04 -20.48
N PRO A 80 -0.02 7.93 -20.40
CA PRO A 80 -0.22 9.28 -19.90
C PRO A 80 -1.38 9.98 -20.63
N GLN A 81 -2.15 10.76 -19.90
CA GLN A 81 -3.22 11.61 -20.41
C GLN A 81 -2.89 13.07 -20.13
N LEU A 82 -3.31 13.97 -21.02
CA LEU A 82 -3.11 15.40 -20.83
C LEU A 82 -4.28 16.00 -20.03
N PRO A 83 -4.04 17.05 -19.21
CA PRO A 83 -5.11 17.79 -18.56
C PRO A 83 -6.15 18.29 -19.56
N ASN A 84 -7.42 18.34 -19.15
CA ASN A 84 -8.57 18.78 -19.95
C ASN A 84 -8.87 17.96 -21.22
N THR A 85 -8.25 16.81 -21.41
CA THR A 85 -8.61 15.89 -22.50
C THR A 85 -9.69 14.90 -22.10
N SER A 86 -10.53 14.50 -23.06
CA SER A 86 -11.53 13.44 -22.84
C SER A 86 -10.87 12.06 -22.83
N ILE A 87 -11.07 11.30 -21.76
CA ILE A 87 -10.65 9.90 -21.71
C ILE A 87 -11.71 9.01 -22.37
N ARG A 88 -11.28 8.15 -23.29
CA ARG A 88 -12.17 7.14 -23.89
C ARG A 88 -12.35 5.98 -22.91
N LYS A 89 -13.56 5.43 -22.83
CA LYS A 89 -13.86 4.26 -21.96
C LYS A 89 -12.90 3.07 -22.16
N LYS A 90 -12.39 2.88 -23.37
CA LYS A 90 -11.42 1.81 -23.71
C LYS A 90 -10.01 2.02 -23.14
N GLU A 91 -9.67 3.25 -22.75
CA GLU A 91 -8.36 3.61 -22.18
C GLU A 91 -8.34 3.44 -20.66
N VAL A 92 -9.52 3.43 -20.02
CA VAL A 92 -9.69 3.22 -18.58
C VAL A 92 -9.53 1.74 -18.26
N ILE A 93 -8.44 1.39 -17.59
CA ILE A 93 -8.16 0.03 -17.14
C ILE A 93 -8.87 -0.25 -15.81
N ALA A 94 -8.87 0.74 -14.91
CA ALA A 94 -9.56 0.66 -13.64
C ALA A 94 -10.14 2.00 -13.23
N GLN A 95 -11.16 1.98 -12.38
CA GLN A 95 -11.82 3.16 -11.87
C GLN A 95 -12.26 2.94 -10.42
N LEU A 96 -12.09 3.99 -9.62
CA LEU A 96 -12.62 4.11 -8.26
C LEU A 96 -13.56 5.31 -8.18
N VAL A 97 -14.62 5.17 -7.40
CA VAL A 97 -15.47 6.28 -6.93
C VAL A 97 -15.18 6.45 -5.46
N LEU A 98 -14.78 7.66 -5.08
CA LEU A 98 -14.35 7.96 -3.72
C LEU A 98 -15.17 9.12 -3.14
N GLN A 99 -15.38 9.10 -1.83
CA GLN A 99 -16.08 10.14 -1.07
C GLN A 99 -15.15 10.75 -0.02
N LYS A 100 -15.02 12.07 0.00
CA LYS A 100 -14.32 12.82 1.05
C LYS A 100 -15.01 12.57 2.39
N LYS A 101 -14.25 12.14 3.39
CA LYS A 101 -14.76 11.82 4.73
C LYS A 101 -14.06 12.58 5.84
N TYR A 102 -12.74 12.70 5.76
CA TYR A 102 -11.96 13.36 6.81
C TYR A 102 -11.05 14.43 6.21
N ARG A 103 -10.75 15.42 7.04
CA ARG A 103 -9.77 16.47 6.78
C ARG A 103 -8.89 16.55 8.02
N GLN A 104 -7.59 16.44 7.83
CA GLN A 104 -6.60 16.61 8.89
C GLN A 104 -5.74 17.83 8.56
N CYS A 105 -5.58 18.72 9.53
CA CYS A 105 -4.76 19.91 9.42
C CYS A 105 -3.67 19.82 10.50
N CYS A 106 -2.41 19.86 10.12
CA CYS A 106 -1.29 19.76 11.06
C CYS A 106 -0.15 20.63 10.55
N GLU A 107 0.38 21.54 11.38
CA GLU A 107 1.59 22.32 11.04
C GLU A 107 1.58 23.00 9.65
N GLY A 108 0.41 23.46 9.18
CA GLY A 108 0.26 24.13 7.88
C GLY A 108 -0.05 23.22 6.70
N ILE A 109 0.06 21.90 6.85
CA ILE A 109 -0.37 20.94 5.83
C ILE A 109 -1.84 20.57 6.01
N THR A 110 -2.54 20.33 4.90
CA THR A 110 -3.92 19.85 4.89
C THR A 110 -4.04 18.59 4.05
N ILE A 111 -4.53 17.52 4.69
CA ILE A 111 -4.70 16.20 4.08
C ILE A 111 -6.19 15.91 3.99
N LEU A 112 -6.64 15.53 2.80
CA LEU A 112 -8.01 15.09 2.54
C LEU A 112 -8.05 13.56 2.45
N TYR A 113 -8.92 12.94 3.24
CA TYR A 113 -9.12 11.49 3.22
C TYR A 113 -10.41 11.13 2.53
N TYR A 114 -10.27 10.25 1.55
CA TYR A 114 -11.33 9.77 0.69
C TYR A 114 -11.56 8.28 0.91
N VAL A 115 -12.81 7.90 1.19
CA VAL A 115 -13.23 6.52 1.36
C VAL A 115 -13.79 5.97 0.04
N GLY A 116 -13.41 4.75 -0.31
CA GLY A 116 -13.91 4.08 -1.51
C GLY A 116 -15.38 3.68 -1.39
N LEU A 117 -16.16 4.06 -2.40
CA LEU A 117 -17.57 3.69 -2.54
C LEU A 117 -17.75 2.55 -3.54
N ASN A 118 -17.04 2.62 -4.66
CA ASN A 118 -17.18 1.63 -5.73
C ASN A 118 -15.88 1.50 -6.53
N GLY A 119 -15.61 0.30 -7.05
CA GLY A 119 -14.47 -0.01 -7.91
C GLY A 119 -14.86 -0.89 -9.09
N ARG A 120 -14.26 -0.63 -10.25
CA ARG A 120 -14.37 -1.49 -11.45
C ARG A 120 -13.05 -1.56 -12.20
N HIS A 121 -12.72 -2.70 -12.78
CA HIS A 121 -11.49 -2.87 -13.55
C HIS A 121 -11.62 -3.86 -14.70
N GLN A 122 -10.66 -3.81 -15.61
CA GLN A 122 -10.53 -4.67 -16.77
C GLN A 122 -9.32 -5.62 -16.65
N PHE A 123 -8.81 -5.84 -15.43
CA PHE A 123 -7.69 -6.75 -15.21
C PHE A 123 -7.98 -8.20 -15.65
N LEU A 124 -9.22 -8.65 -15.44
CA LEU A 124 -9.75 -9.94 -15.86
C LEU A 124 -11.09 -9.74 -16.60
N SER A 125 -11.54 -10.74 -17.36
CA SER A 125 -12.85 -10.70 -18.00
C SER A 125 -13.99 -10.73 -16.96
N PRO A 126 -15.20 -10.22 -17.29
CA PRO A 126 -16.33 -10.25 -16.36
C PRO A 126 -16.65 -11.65 -15.83
N LEU A 127 -16.55 -12.68 -16.69
CA LEU A 127 -16.76 -14.07 -16.29
C LEU A 127 -15.73 -14.53 -15.26
N GLN A 128 -14.44 -14.25 -15.49
CA GLN A 128 -13.37 -14.59 -14.56
C GLN A 128 -13.53 -13.85 -13.23
N GLN A 129 -13.93 -12.58 -13.25
CA GLN A 129 -14.22 -11.81 -12.03
C GLN A 129 -15.34 -12.47 -11.23
N SER A 130 -16.46 -12.85 -11.87
CA SER A 130 -17.56 -13.54 -11.20
C SER A 130 -17.14 -14.89 -10.59
N ILE A 131 -16.32 -15.67 -11.29
CA ILE A 131 -15.77 -16.94 -10.78
C ILE A 131 -14.93 -16.69 -9.52
N ASN A 132 -14.09 -15.66 -9.53
CA ASN A 132 -13.27 -15.30 -8.38
C ASN A 132 -14.10 -14.74 -7.22
N ASP A 133 -15.14 -13.95 -7.48
CA ASP A 133 -16.04 -13.42 -6.45
C ASP A 133 -16.71 -14.60 -5.70
N ILE A 134 -17.22 -15.60 -6.45
CA ILE A 134 -17.77 -16.84 -5.88
C ILE A 134 -16.70 -17.62 -5.09
N TYR A 135 -15.50 -17.77 -5.65
CA TYR A 135 -14.41 -18.46 -4.96
C TYR A 135 -14.06 -17.77 -3.63
N ASN A 136 -13.96 -16.44 -3.63
CA ASN A 136 -13.61 -15.65 -2.46
C ASN A 136 -14.68 -15.80 -1.36
N LEU A 137 -15.96 -15.71 -1.73
CA LEU A 137 -17.09 -15.92 -0.82
C LEU A 137 -17.06 -17.31 -0.17
N LEU A 138 -16.77 -18.36 -0.95
CA LEU A 138 -16.85 -19.75 -0.48
C LEU A 138 -15.61 -20.20 0.31
N TYR A 139 -14.42 -19.67 0.01
CA TYR A 139 -13.16 -20.28 0.48
C TYR A 139 -12.24 -19.35 1.28
N ASN A 140 -12.44 -18.04 1.24
CA ASN A 140 -11.54 -17.08 1.89
C ASN A 140 -12.13 -16.43 3.14
N GLN A 141 -13.37 -16.74 3.52
CA GLN A 141 -13.92 -16.41 4.83
C GLN A 141 -13.22 -17.27 5.90
N ARG A 142 -12.26 -16.68 6.61
CA ARG A 142 -11.59 -17.28 7.78
C ARG A 142 -11.77 -16.36 8.97
N LYS A 143 -11.95 -16.91 10.18
CA LYS A 143 -12.18 -16.14 11.41
C LYS A 143 -11.09 -15.10 11.70
N ASP A 144 -9.85 -15.39 11.32
CA ASP A 144 -8.69 -14.53 11.63
C ASP A 144 -8.35 -13.51 10.53
N ASN A 145 -9.04 -13.57 9.38
CA ASN A 145 -8.77 -12.69 8.24
C ASN A 145 -9.86 -11.62 8.10
N VAL A 146 -9.44 -10.39 7.76
CA VAL A 146 -10.38 -9.34 7.37
C VAL A 146 -10.98 -9.72 6.03
N PHE A 147 -12.22 -10.19 6.05
CA PHE A 147 -12.94 -10.53 4.83
C PHE A 147 -13.41 -9.25 4.14
N LEU A 148 -12.91 -9.01 2.92
CA LEU A 148 -13.31 -7.88 2.09
C LEU A 148 -14.52 -8.29 1.26
N ASN A 149 -15.69 -7.74 1.58
CA ASN A 149 -16.93 -8.10 0.90
C ASN A 149 -17.02 -7.49 -0.51
N SER A 150 -17.48 -8.31 -1.47
CA SER A 150 -17.91 -7.91 -2.81
C SER A 150 -17.02 -6.84 -3.48
N ASN A 151 -17.52 -5.61 -3.58
CA ASN A 151 -16.86 -4.55 -4.32
C ASN A 151 -15.63 -3.96 -3.59
N LEU A 152 -15.58 -4.04 -2.26
CA LEU A 152 -14.41 -3.58 -1.50
C LEU A 152 -13.15 -4.34 -1.93
N TYR A 153 -13.26 -5.65 -2.18
CA TYR A 153 -12.13 -6.43 -2.67
C TYR A 153 -11.65 -5.93 -4.04
N LYS A 154 -12.56 -5.59 -4.96
CA LYS A 154 -12.21 -4.99 -6.26
C LYS A 154 -11.53 -3.63 -6.10
N GLN A 155 -11.99 -2.81 -5.14
CA GLN A 155 -11.34 -1.54 -4.84
C GLN A 155 -9.89 -1.74 -4.37
N VAL A 156 -9.66 -2.71 -3.49
CA VAL A 156 -8.32 -3.06 -2.98
C VAL A 156 -7.43 -3.62 -4.10
N GLN A 157 -7.98 -4.46 -4.98
CA GLN A 157 -7.26 -4.94 -6.18
C GLN A 157 -6.80 -3.78 -7.08
N ILE A 158 -7.63 -2.74 -7.22
CA ILE A 158 -7.28 -1.52 -7.97
C ILE A 158 -6.21 -0.73 -7.24
N ALA A 159 -6.33 -0.54 -5.92
CA ALA A 159 -5.33 0.16 -5.14
C ALA A 159 -3.95 -0.53 -5.21
N TYR A 160 -3.91 -1.86 -5.18
CA TYR A 160 -2.68 -2.66 -5.34
C TYR A 160 -2.30 -2.92 -6.82
N SER A 161 -2.93 -2.26 -7.79
CA SER A 161 -2.45 -2.25 -9.18
C SER A 161 -1.29 -1.28 -9.40
N LEU A 162 -1.01 -0.42 -8.41
CA LEU A 162 0.20 0.39 -8.37
C LEU A 162 1.19 -0.24 -7.40
N PRO A 163 2.50 -0.21 -7.69
CA PRO A 163 3.51 -0.74 -6.77
C PRO A 163 3.42 -0.07 -5.40
N ARG A 164 3.10 -0.85 -4.37
CA ARG A 164 3.12 -0.39 -2.98
C ARG A 164 4.45 -0.78 -2.35
N VAL A 165 5.20 0.23 -1.92
CA VAL A 165 6.51 0.05 -1.32
C VAL A 165 6.34 -0.59 0.06
N ILE A 166 7.04 -1.69 0.27
CA ILE A 166 7.08 -2.36 1.57
C ILE A 166 8.27 -1.82 2.32
N SER A 167 8.00 -1.12 3.42
CA SER A 167 9.00 -0.55 4.31
C SER A 167 9.04 -1.35 5.61
N LEU A 168 10.16 -1.33 6.32
CA LEU A 168 10.26 -1.84 7.68
C LEU A 168 10.16 -0.68 8.67
N ILE A 169 9.42 -0.87 9.76
CA ILE A 169 9.39 0.03 10.91
C ILE A 169 10.19 -0.58 12.03
N THR A 170 11.22 0.12 12.50
CA THR A 170 11.85 -0.16 13.79
C THR A 170 11.20 0.72 14.85
N VAL A 171 10.72 0.10 15.91
CA VAL A 171 10.27 0.76 17.14
C VAL A 171 11.08 0.22 18.31
N GLY A 172 11.47 1.09 19.23
CA GLY A 172 12.25 0.73 20.42
C GLY A 172 11.66 1.35 21.69
N ASN A 173 12.09 0.84 22.85
CA ASN A 173 11.77 1.42 24.15
C ASN A 173 13.04 1.78 24.95
N THR A 174 12.85 2.36 26.13
CA THR A 174 13.94 2.81 27.02
C THR A 174 14.79 1.69 27.59
N ILE A 175 14.27 0.46 27.66
CA ILE A 175 14.99 -0.74 28.14
C ILE A 175 15.63 -1.55 26.99
N GLN A 176 15.85 -0.92 25.83
CA GLN A 176 16.53 -1.50 24.67
C GLN A 176 15.86 -2.77 24.09
N LEU A 177 14.54 -2.86 24.18
CA LEU A 177 13.75 -3.82 23.42
C LEU A 177 13.22 -3.17 22.15
N PHE A 178 13.13 -3.96 21.09
CA PHE A 178 12.78 -3.52 19.74
C PHE A 178 11.67 -4.38 19.13
N ASN A 179 10.93 -3.80 18.21
CA ASN A 179 10.16 -4.56 17.24
C ASN A 179 10.48 -4.07 15.84
N LEU A 180 10.43 -5.00 14.89
CA LEU A 180 10.71 -4.77 13.48
C LEU A 180 9.62 -5.45 12.65
N PHE A 181 8.82 -4.67 11.94
CA PHE A 181 7.68 -5.20 11.19
C PHE A 181 7.47 -4.44 9.87
N PRO A 182 6.92 -5.10 8.83
CA PRO A 182 6.71 -4.48 7.53
C PRO A 182 5.42 -3.67 7.48
N THR A 183 5.38 -2.62 6.66
CA THR A 183 4.15 -1.91 6.27
C THR A 183 4.20 -1.50 4.80
N ASP A 184 3.05 -1.53 4.14
CA ASP A 184 2.82 -1.15 2.75
C ASP A 184 1.78 -0.02 2.60
N LEU A 185 0.98 0.23 3.64
CA LEU A 185 0.01 1.31 3.72
C LEU A 185 0.65 2.58 4.27
N GLN A 186 1.49 3.19 3.45
CA GLN A 186 2.29 4.33 3.88
C GLN A 186 2.69 5.22 2.70
N GLY A 187 3.09 6.45 3.02
CA GLY A 187 3.85 7.27 2.08
C GLY A 187 4.11 8.69 2.55
N PRO A 188 5.00 9.40 1.84
CA PRO A 188 5.36 10.77 2.15
C PRO A 188 4.25 11.73 1.77
N PHE A 189 4.13 12.80 2.54
CA PHE A 189 3.22 13.90 2.28
C PHE A 189 3.92 15.20 2.70
N GLU A 190 4.52 15.91 1.74
CA GLU A 190 5.37 17.09 2.01
C GLU A 190 6.51 16.77 3.01
N ASP A 191 6.64 17.52 4.11
CA ASP A 191 7.60 17.25 5.21
C ASP A 191 7.05 16.28 6.27
N HIS A 192 5.90 15.66 5.98
CA HIS A 192 5.26 14.65 6.81
C HIS A 192 5.24 13.27 6.15
N TYR A 193 4.78 12.30 6.93
CA TYR A 193 4.61 10.92 6.51
C TYR A 193 3.32 10.35 7.08
N LEU A 194 2.57 9.63 6.24
CA LEU A 194 1.42 8.85 6.69
C LEU A 194 1.77 7.38 6.79
N ILE A 195 1.37 6.77 7.91
CA ILE A 195 1.45 5.32 8.11
C ILE A 195 0.10 4.85 8.64
N SER A 196 -0.40 3.76 8.08
CA SER A 196 -1.62 3.12 8.55
C SER A 196 -1.30 1.77 9.17
N LEU A 197 -1.74 1.56 10.42
CA LEU A 197 -1.60 0.31 11.14
C LEU A 197 -2.98 -0.19 11.58
N ARG A 198 -3.12 -1.50 11.81
CA ARG A 198 -4.35 -2.04 12.40
C ARG A 198 -4.50 -1.51 13.83
N HIS A 199 -5.61 -0.85 14.16
CA HIS A 199 -5.72 -0.10 15.42
C HIS A 199 -5.67 -0.98 16.68
N GLU A 200 -6.06 -2.26 16.59
CA GLU A 200 -5.97 -3.24 17.69
C GLU A 200 -4.67 -4.07 17.67
N GLY A 201 -3.77 -3.78 16.72
CA GLY A 201 -2.49 -4.46 16.60
C GLY A 201 -1.49 -4.00 17.66
N LYS A 202 -0.65 -4.91 18.16
CA LYS A 202 0.42 -4.55 19.11
C LYS A 202 1.40 -3.55 18.50
N ALA A 203 1.70 -3.66 17.21
CA ALA A 203 2.53 -2.71 16.49
C ALA A 203 1.97 -1.27 16.53
N CYS A 204 0.64 -1.10 16.45
CA CYS A 204 0.02 0.22 16.55
C CYS A 204 0.27 0.84 17.94
N ALA A 205 -0.04 0.09 19.01
CA ALA A 205 0.18 0.54 20.37
C ALA A 205 1.67 0.86 20.63
N GLN A 206 2.58 0.01 20.19
CA GLN A 206 4.03 0.23 20.35
C GLN A 206 4.50 1.53 19.68
N VAL A 207 3.98 1.84 18.49
CA VAL A 207 4.31 3.07 17.76
C VAL A 207 3.76 4.30 18.48
N GLU A 208 2.53 4.23 19.00
CA GLU A 208 1.92 5.31 19.78
C GLU A 208 2.65 5.56 21.10
N ASP A 209 3.08 4.49 21.78
CA ASP A 209 3.83 4.57 23.03
C ASP A 209 5.23 5.17 22.78
N ALA A 210 5.93 4.73 21.73
CA ALA A 210 7.27 5.19 21.42
C ALA A 210 7.29 6.62 20.86
N LYS A 211 6.26 7.02 20.10
CA LYS A 211 6.11 8.30 19.38
C LYS A 211 7.20 8.62 18.35
N ARG A 212 8.34 7.95 18.41
CA ARG A 212 9.49 8.10 17.53
C ARG A 212 9.83 6.76 16.95
N ILE A 213 9.90 6.70 15.63
CA ILE A 213 10.15 5.47 14.90
C ILE A 213 11.17 5.71 13.80
N LEU A 214 11.74 4.61 13.34
CA LEU A 214 12.56 4.58 12.14
C LEU A 214 11.78 3.83 11.04
N LEU A 215 11.60 4.46 9.89
CA LEU A 215 11.03 3.84 8.70
C LEU A 215 12.13 3.60 7.67
N CYS A 216 12.27 2.38 7.18
CA CYS A 216 13.29 2.03 6.20
C CYS A 216 12.68 1.45 4.93
N ASN A 217 13.04 2.01 3.77
CA ASN A 217 12.89 1.30 2.51
C ASN A 217 13.98 0.23 2.42
N VAL A 218 13.64 -0.95 1.91
CA VAL A 218 14.53 -2.10 1.90
C VAL A 218 14.74 -2.65 0.50
N ASP A 219 15.87 -3.33 0.30
CA ASP A 219 16.21 -3.93 -0.99
C ASP A 219 15.27 -5.10 -1.35
N ALA A 220 14.88 -5.20 -2.61
CA ALA A 220 13.96 -6.22 -3.09
C ALA A 220 14.49 -7.64 -2.92
N SER A 221 15.82 -7.84 -2.89
CA SER A 221 16.43 -9.15 -2.63
C SER A 221 16.09 -9.72 -1.24
N CYS A 222 15.72 -8.88 -0.27
CA CYS A 222 15.37 -9.34 1.09
C CYS A 222 13.86 -9.63 1.30
N PHE A 223 13.07 -9.69 0.22
CA PHE A 223 11.61 -9.89 0.28
C PHE A 223 11.16 -11.08 1.14
N SER A 224 11.87 -12.20 1.11
CA SER A 224 11.55 -13.38 1.93
C SER A 224 11.67 -13.10 3.43
N TYR A 225 12.73 -12.39 3.84
CA TYR A 225 12.92 -11.98 5.24
C TYR A 225 11.82 -11.00 5.68
N VAL A 226 11.56 -9.97 4.88
CA VAL A 226 10.55 -8.94 5.18
C VAL A 226 9.17 -9.56 5.41
N TYR A 227 8.78 -10.55 4.61
CA TYR A 227 7.49 -11.21 4.80
C TYR A 227 7.42 -12.12 6.02
N GLN A 228 8.53 -12.75 6.43
CA GLN A 228 8.57 -13.50 7.68
C GLN A 228 8.37 -12.61 8.91
N LEU A 229 8.75 -11.32 8.81
CA LEU A 229 8.49 -10.32 9.85
C LEU A 229 7.01 -9.89 9.93
N GLY A 230 6.15 -10.27 8.98
CA GLY A 230 4.72 -9.90 9.00
C GLY A 230 3.98 -10.34 10.27
N LYS A 231 4.40 -11.45 10.89
CA LYS A 231 3.85 -11.90 12.18
C LYS A 231 4.12 -10.93 13.34
N ASN A 232 5.13 -10.07 13.21
CA ASN A 232 5.57 -9.17 14.28
C ASN A 232 4.59 -8.03 14.57
N HIS A 233 3.60 -7.80 13.70
CA HIS A 233 2.46 -6.91 13.97
C HIS A 233 1.71 -7.24 15.27
N MET A 234 1.74 -8.51 15.69
CA MET A 234 1.07 -9.01 16.89
C MET A 234 2.04 -9.47 17.98
N GLN A 235 3.35 -9.25 17.81
CA GLN A 235 4.38 -9.70 18.76
C GLN A 235 4.79 -8.58 19.72
N PRO A 236 5.22 -8.92 20.94
CA PRO A 236 5.84 -7.95 21.84
C PRO A 236 7.21 -7.50 21.30
N LEU A 237 7.77 -6.45 21.92
CA LEU A 237 9.16 -6.07 21.73
C LEU A 237 10.09 -7.21 22.17
N LYS A 238 11.26 -7.32 21.54
CA LYS A 238 12.27 -8.36 21.74
C LYS A 238 13.66 -7.75 21.81
N GLU A 239 14.64 -8.53 22.27
CA GLU A 239 16.04 -8.12 22.26
C GLU A 239 16.55 -7.84 20.84
N LYS A 240 17.54 -6.94 20.72
CA LYS A 240 18.19 -6.56 19.46
C LYS A 240 18.66 -7.77 18.64
N SER A 241 19.15 -8.82 19.32
CA SER A 241 19.61 -10.09 18.75
C SER A 241 18.54 -10.88 17.99
N SER A 242 17.26 -10.58 18.20
CA SER A 242 16.13 -11.22 17.51
C SER A 242 15.93 -10.75 16.07
N PHE A 243 16.68 -9.73 15.63
CA PHE A 243 16.52 -9.10 14.32
C PHE A 243 17.86 -8.92 13.60
N LEU A 244 17.79 -8.79 12.27
CA LEU A 244 18.96 -8.53 11.43
C LEU A 244 19.16 -7.02 11.27
N PHE A 245 19.77 -6.41 12.28
CA PHE A 245 20.18 -5.01 12.24
C PHE A 245 21.60 -4.86 11.70
N SER A 246 21.84 -3.72 11.07
CA SER A 246 23.17 -3.26 10.72
C SER A 246 23.96 -2.90 11.99
N LYS A 247 25.27 -2.67 11.84
CA LYS A 247 26.13 -2.18 12.93
C LYS A 247 25.93 -0.70 13.24
N VAL A 248 25.15 0.01 12.42
CA VAL A 248 24.94 1.45 12.49
C VAL A 248 23.54 1.74 13.03
N GLU A 249 23.44 2.84 13.77
CA GLU A 249 22.20 3.37 14.31
C GLU A 249 21.83 4.66 13.59
N SER A 250 20.55 5.00 13.62
CA SER A 250 20.02 6.23 13.03
C SER A 250 20.50 7.47 13.81
N ILE A 251 20.71 8.57 13.09
CA ILE A 251 21.48 9.72 13.59
C ILE A 251 20.80 10.44 14.76
N THR A 252 19.49 10.68 14.71
CA THR A 252 18.81 11.51 15.71
C THR A 252 18.26 10.68 16.87
N PHE A 253 17.67 9.52 16.56
CA PHE A 253 16.94 8.70 17.52
C PHE A 253 17.77 7.52 18.03
N ASN A 254 18.95 7.26 17.46
CA ASN A 254 19.80 6.12 17.81
C ASN A 254 19.05 4.78 17.75
N LEU A 255 18.08 4.66 16.83
CA LEU A 255 17.37 3.41 16.58
C LEU A 255 18.19 2.53 15.61
N PRO A 256 18.21 1.20 15.83
CA PRO A 256 18.96 0.29 14.98
C PRO A 256 18.36 0.21 13.58
N ILE A 257 19.24 0.34 12.58
CA ILE A 257 18.85 0.31 11.17
C ILE A 257 18.85 -1.15 10.68
N PRO A 258 17.81 -1.63 9.97
CA PRO A 258 17.81 -2.97 9.37
C PRO A 258 18.97 -3.17 8.37
N GLN A 259 19.56 -4.37 8.33
CA GLN A 259 20.75 -4.67 7.53
C GLN A 259 20.60 -4.35 6.03
N HIS A 260 19.39 -4.50 5.46
CA HIS A 260 19.11 -4.31 4.04
C HIS A 260 18.40 -2.99 3.73
N ALA A 261 18.53 -1.99 4.61
CA ALA A 261 17.96 -0.66 4.38
C ALA A 261 18.67 0.06 3.23
N LEU A 262 17.90 0.62 2.30
CA LEU A 262 18.38 1.47 1.20
C LEU A 262 18.33 2.95 1.57
N LYS A 263 17.32 3.32 2.36
CA LYS A 263 17.02 4.66 2.83
C LYS A 263 16.32 4.53 4.18
N TYR A 264 16.56 5.46 5.09
CA TYR A 264 15.76 5.56 6.31
C TYR A 264 15.23 6.98 6.54
N GLN A 265 14.15 7.03 7.32
CA GLN A 265 13.53 8.26 7.79
C GLN A 265 13.26 8.14 9.29
N GLU A 266 13.65 9.15 10.03
CA GLU A 266 13.33 9.29 11.45
C GLU A 266 12.05 10.10 11.58
N LEU A 267 11.03 9.50 12.18
CA LEU A 267 9.66 10.02 12.17
C LEU A 267 9.17 10.27 13.60
N GLU A 268 8.61 11.46 13.85
CA GLU A 268 7.98 11.81 15.13
C GLU A 268 6.46 11.96 14.96
N LEU A 269 5.69 11.21 15.75
CA LEU A 269 4.23 11.17 15.71
C LEU A 269 3.66 12.53 16.13
N LYS A 270 2.81 13.11 15.29
CA LYS A 270 2.16 14.41 15.51
C LYS A 270 0.67 14.28 15.77
N ASP A 271 0.00 13.42 15.02
CA ASP A 271 -1.45 13.26 15.13
C ASP A 271 -1.88 11.86 14.67
N ALA A 272 -3.08 11.43 15.05
CA ALA A 272 -3.63 10.14 14.69
C ALA A 272 -5.16 10.12 14.75
N PHE A 273 -5.78 9.34 13.88
CA PHE A 273 -7.22 9.04 13.99
C PHE A 273 -7.55 7.63 13.49
N ILE A 274 -8.68 7.10 13.95
CA ILE A 274 -9.16 5.77 13.58
C ILE A 274 -10.14 5.88 12.41
N CYS A 275 -10.00 5.01 11.42
CA CYS A 275 -10.91 4.87 10.31
C CYS A 275 -11.07 3.39 9.91
N GLY A 276 -12.25 2.83 10.19
CA GLY A 276 -12.47 1.38 10.04
C GLY A 276 -11.54 0.58 10.95
N ILE A 277 -10.85 -0.41 10.40
CA ILE A 277 -9.89 -1.23 11.16
C ILE A 277 -8.49 -0.61 11.28
N HIS A 278 -8.30 0.58 10.71
CA HIS A 278 -7.00 1.24 10.64
C HIS A 278 -6.93 2.41 11.61
N LYS A 279 -5.75 2.63 12.19
CA LYS A 279 -5.34 3.92 12.75
C LYS A 279 -4.36 4.55 11.77
N ILE A 280 -4.72 5.73 11.28
CA ILE A 280 -3.91 6.54 10.39
C ILE A 280 -3.09 7.48 11.27
N LEU A 281 -1.77 7.33 11.19
CA LEU A 281 -0.78 8.03 11.98
C LEU A 281 -0.04 9.04 11.09
N LEU A 282 -0.01 10.30 11.52
CA LEU A 282 0.70 11.39 10.86
C LEU A 282 1.99 11.69 11.61
N PHE A 283 3.10 11.64 10.89
CA PHE A 283 4.44 11.91 11.43
C PHE A 283 5.06 13.12 10.78
N LYS A 284 5.84 13.88 11.55
CA LYS A 284 6.86 14.81 11.05
C LYS A 284 8.08 14.01 10.65
N VAL A 285 8.67 14.32 9.49
CA VAL A 285 9.98 13.80 9.12
C VAL A 285 11.06 14.64 9.81
N ILE A 286 11.83 14.03 10.71
CA ILE A 286 12.91 14.70 11.44
C ILE A 286 14.23 14.61 10.68
N HIS A 287 14.50 13.45 10.09
CA HIS A 287 15.72 13.20 9.34
C HIS A 287 15.48 12.20 8.21
N VAL A 288 16.27 12.32 7.15
CA VAL A 288 16.25 11.42 5.99
C VAL A 288 17.68 11.15 5.56
N GLU A 289 18.01 9.87 5.39
CA GLU A 289 19.34 9.45 4.94
C GLU A 289 19.22 8.37 3.86
N THR A 290 20.01 8.50 2.80
CA THR A 290 20.12 7.50 1.73
C THR A 290 21.39 6.69 1.93
N LEU A 291 21.24 5.39 2.14
CA LEU A 291 22.34 4.47 2.39
C LEU A 291 22.89 3.83 1.10
N ASN A 292 22.07 3.78 0.04
CA ASN A 292 22.45 3.23 -1.26
C ASN A 292 21.82 4.03 -2.40
N ASN A 293 22.65 4.51 -3.32
CA ASN A 293 22.25 5.35 -4.46
C ASN A 293 21.71 4.56 -5.66
N SER A 294 21.78 3.24 -5.64
CA SER A 294 21.27 2.35 -6.70
C SER A 294 20.09 1.52 -6.18
N PRO A 295 18.91 2.14 -5.95
CA PRO A 295 17.82 1.47 -5.26
C PRO A 295 17.18 0.39 -6.13
N SER A 296 16.96 -0.76 -5.51
CA SER A 296 16.05 -1.81 -5.98
C SER A 296 14.98 -2.00 -4.91
N THR A 297 14.13 -1.00 -4.70
CA THR A 297 13.20 -0.92 -3.58
C THR A 297 12.15 -2.03 -3.65
N LEU A 298 11.98 -2.74 -2.54
CA LEU A 298 10.94 -3.75 -2.40
C LEU A 298 9.54 -3.11 -2.50
N ALA A 299 8.76 -3.58 -3.46
CA ALA A 299 7.34 -3.28 -3.58
C ALA A 299 6.54 -4.53 -3.90
N HIS A 300 5.22 -4.42 -3.88
CA HIS A 300 4.34 -5.46 -4.40
C HIS A 300 3.16 -4.91 -5.19
N ILE A 301 2.53 -5.79 -5.97
CA ILE A 301 1.27 -5.52 -6.66
C ILE A 301 0.32 -6.72 -6.51
N HIS A 302 -0.96 -6.49 -6.73
CA HIS A 302 -1.97 -7.55 -6.74
C HIS A 302 -1.82 -8.44 -7.99
N ASN A 303 -2.07 -9.73 -7.82
CA ASN A 303 -2.04 -10.75 -8.86
C ASN A 303 -2.95 -10.44 -10.06
N TYR A 304 -4.09 -9.79 -9.82
CA TYR A 304 -4.99 -9.37 -10.91
C TYR A 304 -4.28 -8.45 -11.90
N TYR A 305 -3.58 -7.44 -11.39
CA TYR A 305 -2.82 -6.53 -12.23
C TYR A 305 -1.61 -7.22 -12.87
N ALA A 306 -0.89 -8.06 -12.11
CA ALA A 306 0.21 -8.85 -12.67
C ALA A 306 -0.24 -9.77 -13.82
N THR A 307 -1.40 -10.41 -13.66
CA THR A 307 -2.05 -11.24 -14.69
C THR A 307 -2.40 -10.42 -15.92
N TRP A 308 -3.04 -9.25 -15.73
CA TRP A 308 -3.35 -8.33 -16.82
C TRP A 308 -2.10 -7.91 -17.60
N ARG A 309 -1.01 -7.57 -16.89
CA ARG A 309 0.28 -7.22 -17.51
C ARG A 309 0.81 -8.36 -18.37
N LYS A 310 0.80 -9.59 -17.84
CA LYS A 310 1.22 -10.79 -18.58
C LYS A 310 0.39 -10.99 -19.84
N THR A 311 -0.94 -10.84 -19.77
CA THR A 311 -1.84 -10.94 -20.94
C THR A 311 -1.56 -9.84 -21.98
N LYS A 312 -1.10 -8.66 -21.54
CA LYS A 312 -0.68 -7.56 -22.42
C LYS A 312 0.78 -7.65 -22.86
N GLN A 313 1.48 -8.74 -22.54
CA GLN A 313 2.90 -8.94 -22.85
C GLN A 313 3.79 -7.81 -22.29
N LEU A 314 3.37 -7.22 -21.17
CA LEU A 314 4.17 -6.25 -20.44
C LEU A 314 5.10 -7.00 -19.49
N GLU A 315 6.37 -6.63 -19.51
CA GLU A 315 7.38 -7.24 -18.66
C GLU A 315 7.01 -7.10 -17.17
N GLY A 316 7.26 -8.17 -16.43
CA GLY A 316 7.18 -8.19 -14.98
C GLY A 316 8.53 -8.62 -14.41
N ASN A 317 8.92 -8.03 -13.30
CA ASN A 317 10.13 -8.34 -12.55
C ASN A 317 9.79 -8.98 -11.20
N TYR A 318 8.87 -9.96 -11.24
CA TYR A 318 8.25 -10.53 -10.06
C TYR A 318 9.19 -11.47 -9.31
N LEU A 319 9.15 -11.39 -7.97
CA LEU A 319 9.87 -12.24 -7.04
C LEU A 319 8.90 -13.23 -6.41
N PHE A 320 9.18 -14.52 -6.57
CA PHE A 320 8.33 -15.61 -6.09
C PHE A 320 8.87 -16.16 -4.76
N ARG A 321 7.95 -16.52 -3.86
CA ARG A 321 8.24 -17.10 -2.53
C ARG A 321 7.65 -18.50 -2.44
#